data_AF-A0A3B9GY01-F1
#
_entry.id   AF-A0A3B9GY01-F1
#
_cell.length_a   1.000
_cell.length_b   1.000
_cell.length_c   1.000
_cell.angle_alpha   90.00
_cell.angle_beta   90.00
_cell.angle_gamma   90.00
#
_symmetry.space_group_name_H-M   'P 1'
#
loop_
_entity.id
_entity.type
_entity.pdbx_description
1 polymer ?
#
loop_
_entity_poly.entity_id
_entity_poly.type
_entity_poly.pdbx_seq_one_letter_code
_entity_poly.pdbx_strand_id
1 'polypeptide(L)'
;SAQDLSDTYVLTRNPDNKDQYLLDGAWQDFEKSTATLHVKLWGPFALKVKRPVLRSAHGPVIEAPTGTYAIRYAGMGEIRQLEQYYRLNKSTGLDSFLSAMSLNALPSINYIFADKDGNVGFIHNAQYPARDDAWDWSGDLPGDRSDLIWDGYRDWADVPKLINPASGFVFNANNTPYSATDGPDNLAPDDFPQSMGLQTNQTNRALRIMELTDGTGTMDRDRLLSIKFDTAYAEGSEAQQVVDAVLAHDWSDEPDLAEAAAFLA
;
A
#
# COMPACT_ATOMS: atom_id res chain seq x y z
N SER A 1 -1.40 -3.81 -2.79
CA SER A 1 -1.55 -2.35 -2.93
C SER A 1 -0.18 -1.73 -2.69
N ALA A 2 0.06 -0.54 -3.22
CA ALA A 2 1.37 0.14 -3.16
C ALA A 2 1.24 1.49 -2.44
N GLN A 3 0.53 1.54 -1.32
CA GLN A 3 0.44 2.78 -0.54
C GLN A 3 1.80 3.13 0.06
N ASP A 4 2.17 4.40 -0.07
CA ASP A 4 3.35 4.96 0.58
C ASP A 4 3.02 5.28 2.06
N LEU A 5 3.64 4.53 2.96
CA LEU A 5 3.33 4.53 4.40
C LEU A 5 4.58 4.49 5.27
N SER A 6 5.75 4.74 4.68
CA SER A 6 7.02 4.70 5.39
C SER A 6 7.98 5.71 4.82
N ASP A 7 8.65 6.42 5.71
CA ASP A 7 9.60 7.46 5.37
C ASP A 7 10.98 7.11 5.92
N THR A 8 12.00 7.35 5.10
CA THR A 8 13.40 7.13 5.43
C THR A 8 14.06 8.48 5.68
N TYR A 9 14.71 8.64 6.83
CA TYR A 9 15.40 9.86 7.23
C TYR A 9 16.90 9.60 7.29
N VAL A 10 17.70 10.43 6.62
CA VAL A 10 19.16 10.35 6.64
C VAL A 10 19.68 11.11 7.85
N LEU A 11 20.21 10.39 8.84
CA LEU A 11 20.70 10.98 10.08
C LEU A 11 22.15 11.43 9.96
N THR A 12 22.45 12.63 10.46
CA THR A 12 23.82 13.09 10.69
C THR A 12 24.28 12.65 12.08
N ARG A 13 25.32 11.81 12.16
CA ARG A 13 25.94 11.37 13.42
C ARG A 13 26.87 12.44 13.99
N ASN A 14 26.90 12.59 15.31
CA ASN A 14 27.90 13.45 15.96
C ASN A 14 29.30 12.83 15.81
N PRO A 15 30.27 13.54 15.19
CA PRO A 15 31.64 13.03 15.00
C PRO A 15 32.40 12.81 16.32
N ASP A 16 32.07 13.59 17.36
CA ASP A 16 32.72 13.52 18.67
C ASP A 16 32.01 12.54 19.62
N ASN A 17 30.74 12.23 19.35
CA ASN A 17 29.94 11.30 20.13
C ASN A 17 28.99 10.48 19.26
N LYS A 18 29.43 9.29 18.84
CA LYS A 18 28.63 8.37 17.98
C LYS A 18 27.27 7.97 18.55
N ASP A 19 26.98 8.29 19.81
CA ASP A 19 25.71 8.00 20.45
C ASP A 19 24.69 9.15 20.30
N GLN A 20 25.00 10.13 19.46
CA GLN A 20 24.16 11.27 19.15
C GLN A 20 23.92 11.47 17.65
N TYR A 21 22.82 12.13 17.32
CA TYR A 21 22.47 12.61 15.98
C TYR A 21 22.04 14.08 16.00
N LEU A 22 22.18 14.76 14.87
CA LEU A 22 21.76 16.15 14.72
C LEU A 22 20.25 16.23 14.55
N LEU A 23 19.60 17.14 15.29
CA LEU A 23 18.20 17.51 15.10
C LEU A 23 18.04 19.00 15.45
N ASP A 24 17.50 19.78 14.52
CA ASP A 24 17.26 21.22 14.65
C ASP A 24 18.48 22.01 15.17
N GLY A 25 19.67 21.65 14.67
CA GLY A 25 20.93 22.29 15.05
C GLY A 25 21.52 21.86 16.40
N ALA A 26 20.90 20.90 17.10
CA ALA A 26 21.38 20.36 18.39
C ALA A 26 21.68 18.86 18.31
N TRP A 27 22.69 18.40 19.05
CA TRP A 27 22.99 16.98 19.19
C TRP A 27 22.02 16.31 20.18
N GLN A 28 21.30 15.29 19.73
CA GLN A 28 20.35 14.50 20.52
C GLN A 28 20.89 13.09 20.74
N ASP A 29 20.72 12.55 21.94
CA ASP A 29 21.10 11.17 22.24
C ASP A 29 20.14 10.17 21.56
N PHE A 30 20.70 9.06 21.06
CA PHE A 30 19.88 7.91 20.69
C PHE A 30 19.32 7.21 21.92
N GLU A 31 18.07 6.74 21.84
CA GLU A 31 17.59 5.69 22.74
C GLU A 31 18.30 4.38 22.39
N LYS A 32 18.83 3.68 23.40
CA LYS A 32 19.58 2.43 23.20
C LYS A 32 18.99 1.28 23.97
N SER A 33 18.88 0.14 23.29
CA SER A 33 18.56 -1.14 23.91
C SER A 33 19.40 -2.26 23.29
N THR A 34 19.26 -3.48 23.79
CA THR A 34 19.97 -4.65 23.24
C THR A 34 18.97 -5.75 22.92
N ALA A 35 18.89 -6.13 21.64
CA ALA A 35 18.17 -7.30 21.21
C ALA A 35 19.03 -8.56 21.41
N THR A 36 18.41 -9.63 21.90
CA THR A 36 19.05 -10.96 21.97
C THR A 36 18.42 -11.88 20.93
N LEU A 37 19.21 -12.25 19.93
CA LEU A 37 18.81 -13.13 18.84
C LEU A 37 19.33 -14.54 19.09
N HIS A 38 18.51 -15.55 18.79
CA HIS A 38 18.90 -16.96 18.89
C HIS A 38 19.15 -17.50 17.48
N VAL A 39 20.41 -17.70 17.12
CA VAL A 39 20.81 -18.21 15.81
C VAL A 39 20.92 -19.72 15.89
N LYS A 40 20.02 -20.44 15.21
CA LYS A 40 20.06 -21.90 15.15
C LYS A 40 21.32 -22.36 14.42
N LEU A 41 22.02 -23.34 15.00
CA LEU A 41 23.20 -23.95 14.40
C LEU A 41 22.86 -25.33 13.81
N TRP A 42 22.67 -26.34 14.67
CA TRP A 42 22.19 -27.68 14.28
C TRP A 42 21.43 -28.32 15.42
N GLY A 43 20.47 -29.22 15.09
CA GLY A 43 19.66 -29.90 16.10
C GLY A 43 19.02 -28.92 17.10
N PRO A 44 19.14 -29.17 18.43
CA PRO A 44 18.65 -28.27 19.48
C PRO A 44 19.62 -27.13 19.83
N PHE A 45 20.77 -27.00 19.16
CA PHE A 45 21.79 -26.00 19.51
C PHE A 45 21.51 -24.65 18.83
N ALA A 46 21.54 -23.58 19.63
CA ALA A 46 21.44 -22.20 19.16
C ALA A 46 22.45 -21.30 19.88
N LEU A 47 23.03 -20.35 19.14
CA LEU A 47 23.91 -19.32 19.66
C LEU A 47 23.10 -18.06 20.03
N LYS A 48 23.31 -17.53 21.23
CA LYS A 48 22.76 -16.23 21.64
C LYS A 48 23.65 -15.11 21.14
N VAL A 49 23.13 -14.27 20.26
CA VAL A 49 23.81 -13.12 19.69
C VAL A 49 23.14 -11.85 20.20
N LYS A 50 23.92 -10.94 20.79
CA LYS A 50 23.45 -9.62 21.20
C LYS A 50 23.69 -8.61 20.08
N ARG A 51 22.70 -7.76 19.82
CA ARG A 51 22.77 -6.65 18.86
C ARG A 51 22.26 -5.36 19.50
N PRO A 52 22.99 -4.24 19.39
CA PRO A 52 22.47 -2.96 19.82
C PRO A 52 21.27 -2.59 18.94
N VAL A 53 20.29 -1.92 19.55
CA VAL A 53 19.15 -1.33 18.87
C VAL A 53 19.13 0.14 19.23
N LEU A 54 19.17 0.98 18.20
CA LEU A 54 19.12 2.44 18.34
C LEU A 54 17.76 2.94 17.87
N ARG A 55 17.24 3.98 18.54
CA ARG A 55 16.07 4.72 18.11
C ARG A 55 16.32 6.22 18.22
N SER A 56 15.83 6.96 17.25
CA SER A 56 15.81 8.43 17.23
C SER A 56 14.36 8.93 17.38
N ALA A 57 14.16 10.25 17.38
CA ALA A 57 12.82 10.85 17.35
C ALA A 57 11.97 10.36 16.16
N HIS A 58 12.62 10.08 15.03
CA HIS A 58 11.97 9.57 13.82
C HIS A 58 11.43 8.14 14.00
N GLY A 59 12.24 7.26 14.60
CA GLY A 59 11.96 5.83 14.70
C GLY A 59 13.20 4.95 14.88
N PRO A 60 13.09 3.61 14.66
CA PRO A 60 14.24 2.70 14.68
C PRO A 60 15.31 3.12 13.68
N VAL A 61 16.57 2.95 14.08
CA VAL A 61 17.74 3.36 13.31
C VAL A 61 18.42 2.14 12.69
N ILE A 62 18.78 2.27 11.41
CA ILE A 62 19.50 1.29 10.61
C ILE A 62 20.84 1.91 10.22
N GLU A 63 21.92 1.20 10.52
CA GLU A 63 23.27 1.58 10.10
C GLU A 63 23.70 0.73 8.90
N ALA A 64 24.08 1.39 7.81
CA ALA A 64 24.57 0.76 6.60
C ALA A 64 25.91 1.40 6.17
N PRO A 65 26.70 0.76 5.30
CA PRO A 65 27.93 1.36 4.78
C PRO A 65 27.71 2.71 4.09
N THR A 66 26.51 2.95 3.57
CA THR A 66 26.13 4.19 2.88
C THR A 66 25.68 5.31 3.82
N GLY A 67 25.40 5.02 5.10
CA GLY A 67 24.89 6.03 6.03
C GLY A 67 24.15 5.47 7.24
N THR A 68 23.66 6.38 8.08
CA THR A 68 22.75 6.06 9.20
C THR A 68 21.37 6.57 8.85
N TYR A 69 20.38 5.69 8.92
CA TYR A 69 19.01 5.98 8.51
C TYR A 69 18.06 5.74 9.67
N ALA A 70 16.99 6.52 9.79
CA ALA A 70 15.87 6.20 10.66
C ALA A 70 14.62 5.97 9.81
N ILE A 71 13.81 4.99 10.21
CA ILE A 71 12.59 4.64 9.49
C ILE A 71 11.39 5.02 10.35
N ARG A 72 10.46 5.78 9.79
CA ARG A 72 9.15 6.04 10.38
C ARG A 72 8.08 5.40 9.52
N TYR A 73 7.11 4.71 10.12
CA TYR A 73 6.15 3.92 9.35
C TYR A 73 4.77 3.88 10.01
N ALA A 74 3.73 3.80 9.18
CA ALA A 74 2.36 3.71 9.65
C ALA A 74 2.11 2.43 10.47
N GLY A 75 1.28 2.54 11.50
CA GLY A 75 0.99 1.47 12.46
C GLY A 75 2.04 1.34 13.57
N MET A 76 3.04 2.21 13.62
CA MET A 76 4.05 2.22 14.67
C MET A 76 3.39 2.42 16.05
N GLY A 77 3.47 1.40 16.91
CA GLY A 77 2.87 1.42 18.25
C GLY A 77 1.37 1.12 18.31
N GLU A 78 0.74 0.85 17.16
CA GLU A 78 -0.69 0.51 17.12
C GLU A 78 -0.91 -0.95 17.56
N ILE A 79 -1.91 -1.17 18.40
CA ILE A 79 -2.26 -2.48 18.98
C ILE A 79 -3.76 -2.83 18.81
N ARG A 80 -4.56 -1.93 18.25
CA ARG A 80 -6.03 -2.06 18.11
C ARG A 80 -6.47 -2.76 16.83
N GLN A 81 -5.54 -3.32 16.05
CA GLN A 81 -5.86 -3.99 14.78
C GLN A 81 -6.90 -5.11 14.96
N LEU A 82 -6.73 -5.92 16.03
CA LEU A 82 -7.66 -7.00 16.34
C LEU A 82 -9.05 -6.48 16.70
N GLU A 83 -9.11 -5.36 17.41
CA GLU A 83 -10.37 -4.70 17.76
C GLU A 83 -11.09 -4.19 16.51
N GLN A 84 -10.37 -3.54 15.58
CA GLN A 84 -10.95 -3.09 14.32
C GLN A 84 -11.53 -4.27 13.54
N TYR A 85 -10.75 -5.36 13.37
CA TYR A 85 -11.26 -6.57 12.71
C TYR A 85 -12.49 -7.15 13.40
N TYR A 86 -12.50 -7.20 14.73
CA TYR A 86 -13.66 -7.67 15.47
C TYR A 86 -14.90 -6.82 15.19
N ARG A 87 -14.79 -5.49 15.25
CA ARG A 87 -15.90 -4.55 14.99
C ARG A 87 -16.39 -4.63 13.53
N LEU A 88 -15.48 -4.75 12.57
CA LEU A 88 -15.82 -4.96 11.16
C LEU A 88 -16.64 -6.24 10.96
N ASN A 89 -16.20 -7.36 11.56
CA ASN A 89 -16.93 -8.63 11.49
C ASN A 89 -18.27 -8.63 12.25
N LYS A 90 -18.52 -7.62 13.10
CA LYS A 90 -19.78 -7.43 13.83
C LYS A 90 -20.66 -6.33 13.25
N SER A 91 -20.23 -5.69 12.17
CA SER A 91 -21.01 -4.64 11.51
C SER A 91 -22.26 -5.25 10.88
N THR A 92 -23.40 -4.58 11.04
CA THR A 92 -24.72 -5.04 10.59
C THR A 92 -25.26 -4.23 9.41
N GLY A 93 -24.50 -3.27 8.92
CA GLY A 93 -24.85 -2.36 7.84
C GLY A 93 -23.81 -1.26 7.66
N LEU A 94 -23.98 -0.43 6.63
CA LEU A 94 -23.01 0.59 6.21
C LEU A 94 -22.52 1.49 7.35
N ASP A 95 -23.41 2.08 8.15
CA ASP A 95 -23.03 3.01 9.22
C ASP A 95 -22.12 2.35 10.28
N SER A 96 -22.48 1.14 10.72
CA SER A 96 -21.68 0.38 11.69
C SER A 96 -20.32 -0.03 11.10
N PHE A 97 -20.28 -0.32 9.80
CA PHE A 97 -19.05 -0.63 9.08
C PHE A 97 -18.14 0.61 8.98
N LEU A 98 -18.68 1.77 8.58
CA LEU A 98 -17.92 3.02 8.50
C LEU A 98 -17.42 3.47 9.87
N SER A 99 -18.22 3.27 10.93
CA SER A 99 -17.79 3.52 12.31
C SER A 99 -16.67 2.58 12.78
N ALA A 100 -16.70 1.30 12.37
CA ALA A 100 -15.60 0.38 12.65
C ALA A 100 -14.34 0.77 11.86
N MET A 101 -14.50 1.19 10.60
CA MET A 101 -13.41 1.66 9.74
C MET A 101 -12.75 2.94 10.27
N SER A 102 -13.53 3.87 10.83
CA SER A 102 -13.01 5.12 11.40
C SER A 102 -12.10 4.93 12.62
N LEU A 103 -12.00 3.71 13.16
CA LEU A 103 -10.98 3.39 14.17
C LEU A 103 -9.56 3.53 13.61
N ASN A 104 -9.39 3.37 12.29
CA ASN A 104 -8.14 3.59 11.55
C ASN A 104 -6.91 2.95 12.24
N ALA A 105 -7.03 1.70 12.68
CA ALA A 105 -5.96 0.95 13.32
C ALA A 105 -5.22 0.03 12.33
N LEU A 106 -5.79 -0.25 11.17
CA LEU A 106 -5.19 -1.11 10.15
C LEU A 106 -4.39 -0.27 9.14
N PRO A 107 -3.05 -0.40 9.12
CA PRO A 107 -2.18 0.55 8.41
C PRO A 107 -2.34 0.50 6.89
N SER A 108 -2.69 -0.64 6.31
CA SER A 108 -2.86 -0.78 4.86
C SER A 108 -3.70 -2.00 4.50
N ILE A 109 -4.89 -1.77 3.95
CA ILE A 109 -5.69 -2.77 3.24
C ILE A 109 -6.91 -2.06 2.60
N ASN A 110 -7.17 -2.31 1.32
CA ASN A 110 -8.38 -1.79 0.67
C ASN A 110 -9.60 -2.64 1.07
N TYR A 111 -10.74 -2.00 1.29
CA TYR A 111 -12.00 -2.70 1.60
C TYR A 111 -13.01 -2.54 0.49
N ILE A 112 -13.72 -3.63 0.23
CA ILE A 112 -14.99 -3.64 -0.49
C ILE A 112 -16.08 -4.04 0.51
N PHE A 113 -17.16 -3.27 0.54
CA PHE A 113 -18.32 -3.48 1.38
C PHE A 113 -19.55 -3.74 0.51
N ALA A 114 -20.43 -4.62 0.96
CA ALA A 114 -21.77 -4.79 0.44
C ALA A 114 -22.71 -5.24 1.56
N ASP A 115 -23.96 -4.79 1.56
CA ASP A 115 -24.98 -5.26 2.50
C ASP A 115 -26.32 -5.61 1.84
N LYS A 116 -27.22 -6.18 2.67
CA LYS A 116 -28.56 -6.60 2.25
C LYS A 116 -29.50 -5.46 1.85
N ASP A 117 -29.16 -4.22 2.22
CA ASP A 117 -29.96 -3.03 1.92
C ASP A 117 -29.53 -2.38 0.59
N GLY A 118 -28.59 -3.02 -0.12
CA GLY A 118 -28.14 -2.63 -1.44
C GLY A 118 -26.98 -1.63 -1.41
N ASN A 119 -26.39 -1.37 -0.24
CA ASN A 119 -25.22 -0.50 -0.17
C ASN A 119 -23.99 -1.25 -0.70
N VAL A 120 -23.15 -0.53 -1.44
CA VAL A 120 -21.81 -0.96 -1.83
C VAL A 120 -20.80 0.13 -1.54
N GLY A 121 -19.57 -0.25 -1.20
CA GLY A 121 -18.53 0.73 -0.90
C GLY A 121 -17.14 0.23 -1.18
N PHE A 122 -16.29 1.12 -1.66
CA PHE A 122 -14.85 0.95 -1.77
C PHE A 122 -14.13 1.95 -0.87
N ILE A 123 -13.22 1.45 -0.03
CA ILE A 123 -12.43 2.26 0.88
C ILE A 123 -10.97 1.95 0.59
N HIS A 124 -10.22 2.93 0.08
CA HIS A 124 -8.77 2.83 -0.05
C HIS A 124 -8.13 3.09 1.33
N ASN A 125 -8.25 2.13 2.24
CA ASN A 125 -7.88 2.32 3.63
C ASN A 125 -6.38 2.18 3.85
N ALA A 126 -5.84 3.20 4.51
CA ALA A 126 -4.53 3.19 5.12
C ALA A 126 -4.50 4.16 6.30
N GLN A 127 -3.52 3.99 7.18
CA GLN A 127 -3.12 5.00 8.14
C GLN A 127 -2.24 6.04 7.43
N TYR A 128 -2.85 6.92 6.63
CA TYR A 128 -2.13 7.96 5.89
C TYR A 128 -1.40 8.90 6.85
N PRO A 129 -0.06 8.97 6.82
CA PRO A 129 0.67 9.89 7.69
C PRO A 129 0.22 11.35 7.51
N ALA A 130 0.16 12.10 8.61
CA ALA A 130 -0.13 13.54 8.59
C ALA A 130 1.10 14.33 8.12
N ARG A 131 1.43 14.17 6.85
CA ARG A 131 2.57 14.80 6.16
C ARG A 131 2.27 16.25 5.78
N ASP A 132 3.33 17.05 5.70
CA ASP A 132 3.28 18.38 5.08
C ASP A 132 3.08 18.25 3.56
N ASP A 133 1.98 18.81 3.05
CA ASP A 133 1.61 18.77 1.64
C ASP A 133 2.56 19.56 0.72
N ALA A 134 3.35 20.47 1.29
CA ALA A 134 4.34 21.24 0.53
C ALA A 134 5.65 20.49 0.27
N TRP A 135 5.87 19.35 0.95
CA TRP A 135 7.12 18.60 0.87
C TRP A 135 7.03 17.42 -0.11
N ASP A 136 8.15 17.08 -0.75
CA ASP A 136 8.27 15.89 -1.60
C ASP A 136 8.68 14.68 -0.75
N TRP A 137 7.74 13.76 -0.53
CA TRP A 137 7.92 12.55 0.27
C TRP A 137 8.39 11.34 -0.55
N SER A 138 8.69 11.50 -1.84
CA SER A 138 9.04 10.39 -2.73
C SER A 138 10.45 9.82 -2.53
N GLY A 139 11.30 10.50 -1.75
CA GLY A 139 12.71 10.14 -1.55
C GLY A 139 13.15 10.17 -0.09
N ASP A 140 14.46 10.05 0.10
CA ASP A 140 15.08 10.13 1.41
C ASP A 140 14.96 11.55 2.00
N LEU A 141 14.53 11.62 3.26
CA LEU A 141 14.28 12.87 3.98
C LEU A 141 15.50 13.32 4.79
N PRO A 142 15.69 14.64 5.01
CA PRO A 142 16.70 15.12 5.93
C PRO A 142 16.33 14.71 7.37
N GLY A 143 17.24 14.04 8.07
CA GLY A 143 17.03 13.56 9.43
C GLY A 143 17.41 14.56 10.53
N ASP A 144 17.65 15.82 10.17
CA ASP A 144 17.97 16.91 11.09
C ASP A 144 16.84 17.94 11.21
N ARG A 145 15.66 17.63 10.66
CA ARG A 145 14.48 18.50 10.63
C ARG A 145 13.29 17.88 11.35
N SER A 146 12.97 18.40 12.54
CA SER A 146 11.84 17.89 13.31
C SER A 146 10.48 18.17 12.68
N ASP A 147 10.37 19.23 11.87
CA ASP A 147 9.15 19.60 11.16
C ASP A 147 8.70 18.57 10.11
N LEU A 148 9.61 17.70 9.66
CA LEU A 148 9.29 16.57 8.78
C LEU A 148 8.96 15.28 9.53
N ILE A 149 9.10 15.25 10.87
CA ILE A 149 8.71 14.09 11.66
C ILE A 149 7.21 14.15 11.88
N TRP A 150 6.44 13.63 10.92
CA TRP A 150 4.98 13.60 11.00
C TRP A 150 4.51 12.91 12.27
N ASP A 151 3.44 13.38 12.89
CA ASP A 151 2.82 12.72 14.04
C ASP A 151 1.35 12.41 13.77
N GLY A 152 0.93 11.21 14.16
CA GLY A 152 -0.40 10.70 13.84
C GLY A 152 -0.66 10.53 12.34
N TYR A 153 -1.94 10.55 12.01
CA TYR A 153 -2.47 10.22 10.70
C TYR A 153 -3.54 11.23 10.31
N ARG A 154 -3.82 11.34 9.00
CA ARG A 154 -4.94 12.14 8.48
C ARG A 154 -6.27 11.67 9.06
N ASP A 155 -7.22 12.60 9.11
CA ASP A 155 -8.54 12.33 9.63
C ASP A 155 -9.26 11.29 8.77
N TRP A 156 -10.13 10.50 9.41
CA TRP A 156 -10.95 9.51 8.70
C TRP A 156 -11.75 10.13 7.55
N ALA A 157 -12.13 11.41 7.67
CA ALA A 157 -12.83 12.15 6.62
C ALA A 157 -12.04 12.16 5.31
N ASP A 158 -10.71 12.30 5.37
CA ASP A 158 -9.81 12.45 4.22
C ASP A 158 -9.48 11.12 3.53
N VAL A 159 -9.79 9.98 4.15
CA VAL A 159 -9.55 8.66 3.54
C VAL A 159 -10.31 8.54 2.21
N PRO A 160 -9.71 8.05 1.11
CA PRO A 160 -10.43 7.93 -0.16
C PRO A 160 -11.51 6.85 -0.07
N LYS A 161 -12.77 7.26 -0.31
CA LYS A 161 -13.97 6.42 -0.11
C LYS A 161 -14.95 6.67 -1.25
N LEU A 162 -15.40 5.59 -1.89
CA LEU A 162 -16.47 5.61 -2.90
C LEU A 162 -17.64 4.77 -2.40
N ILE A 163 -18.77 5.41 -2.10
CA ILE A 163 -19.94 4.75 -1.51
C ILE A 163 -21.12 4.94 -2.46
N ASN A 164 -21.82 3.85 -2.79
CA ASN A 164 -23.00 3.84 -3.64
C ASN A 164 -22.86 4.67 -4.94
N PRO A 165 -21.85 4.39 -5.79
CA PRO A 165 -21.75 5.05 -7.09
C PRO A 165 -22.99 4.75 -7.94
N ALA A 166 -23.31 5.63 -8.89
CA ALA A 166 -24.48 5.55 -9.76
C ALA A 166 -24.53 4.26 -10.59
N SER A 167 -23.38 3.65 -10.90
CA SER A 167 -23.35 2.34 -11.59
C SER A 167 -23.73 1.17 -10.69
N GLY A 168 -23.74 1.34 -9.36
CA GLY A 168 -24.00 0.27 -8.39
C GLY A 168 -22.88 -0.75 -8.27
N PHE A 169 -21.71 -0.47 -8.85
CA PHE A 169 -20.56 -1.37 -8.89
C PHE A 169 -19.33 -0.71 -8.28
N VAL A 170 -18.60 -1.49 -7.48
CA VAL A 170 -17.27 -1.13 -6.97
C VAL A 170 -16.34 -2.33 -7.03
N PHE A 171 -15.05 -2.09 -7.26
CA PHE A 171 -14.04 -3.14 -7.24
C PHE A 171 -12.67 -2.61 -6.83
N ASN A 172 -11.76 -3.53 -6.49
CA ASN A 172 -10.35 -3.26 -6.45
C ASN A 172 -9.56 -4.51 -6.84
N ALA A 173 -8.73 -4.38 -7.87
CA ALA A 173 -7.81 -5.39 -8.36
C ALA A 173 -6.35 -4.90 -8.26
N ASN A 174 -6.03 -4.28 -7.11
CA ASN A 174 -4.75 -3.60 -6.86
C ASN A 174 -4.45 -2.49 -7.86
N ASN A 175 -5.49 -1.85 -8.38
CA ASN A 175 -5.42 -0.64 -9.18
C ASN A 175 -5.48 0.61 -8.32
N THR A 176 -5.18 1.73 -8.97
CA THR A 176 -5.42 3.08 -8.46
C THR A 176 -6.85 3.28 -7.92
N PRO A 177 -7.04 3.98 -6.79
CA PRO A 177 -8.37 4.27 -6.24
C PRO A 177 -9.21 5.18 -7.15
N TYR A 178 -8.61 5.81 -8.15
CA TYR A 178 -9.29 6.64 -9.15
C TYR A 178 -10.00 5.83 -10.25
N SER A 179 -9.94 4.49 -10.17
CA SER A 179 -10.58 3.56 -11.10
C SER A 179 -11.25 2.43 -10.32
N ALA A 180 -12.19 2.75 -9.44
CA ALA A 180 -12.87 1.81 -8.57
C ALA A 180 -14.30 1.47 -8.99
N THR A 181 -14.84 2.14 -10.02
CA THR A 181 -16.18 1.90 -10.58
C THR A 181 -16.18 2.12 -12.10
N ASP A 182 -17.20 1.61 -12.78
CA ASP A 182 -17.46 1.78 -14.22
C ASP A 182 -18.41 2.96 -14.53
N GLY A 183 -18.77 3.75 -13.52
CA GLY A 183 -19.54 4.98 -13.65
C GLY A 183 -18.72 6.27 -13.56
N PRO A 184 -19.40 7.44 -13.62
CA PRO A 184 -18.77 8.76 -13.54
C PRO A 184 -18.25 9.12 -12.14
N ASP A 185 -18.62 8.36 -11.11
CA ASP A 185 -18.37 8.71 -9.70
C ASP A 185 -16.99 8.28 -9.19
N ASN A 186 -16.06 7.93 -10.07
CA ASN A 186 -14.68 7.66 -9.65
C ASN A 186 -14.09 8.86 -8.91
N LEU A 187 -13.24 8.56 -7.92
CA LEU A 187 -12.53 9.58 -7.14
C LEU A 187 -11.65 10.44 -8.04
N ALA A 188 -11.67 11.76 -7.85
CA ALA A 188 -10.83 12.68 -8.60
C ALA A 188 -9.44 12.79 -7.93
N PRO A 189 -8.34 12.67 -8.69
CA PRO A 189 -6.99 12.83 -8.14
C PRO A 189 -6.77 14.18 -7.44
N ASP A 190 -7.37 15.25 -7.96
CA ASP A 190 -7.22 16.62 -7.43
C ASP A 190 -7.88 16.81 -6.04
N ASP A 191 -8.72 15.86 -5.60
CA ASP A 191 -9.34 15.90 -4.26
C ASP A 191 -8.38 15.43 -3.16
N PHE A 192 -7.23 14.85 -3.52
CA PHE A 192 -6.29 14.27 -2.56
C PHE A 192 -4.88 14.87 -2.74
N PRO A 193 -4.22 15.29 -1.65
CA PRO A 193 -2.87 15.82 -1.76
C PRO A 193 -1.89 14.71 -2.15
N GLN A 194 -0.87 15.09 -2.92
CA GLN A 194 0.18 14.17 -3.38
C GLN A 194 0.89 13.47 -2.21
N SER A 195 1.00 14.11 -1.05
CA SER A 195 1.64 13.56 0.14
C SER A 195 0.95 12.29 0.71
N MET A 196 -0.30 12.03 0.32
CA MET A 196 -0.98 10.77 0.64
C MET A 196 -0.42 9.56 -0.12
N GLY A 197 0.36 9.79 -1.17
CA GLY A 197 1.03 8.73 -1.93
C GLY A 197 0.05 7.69 -2.48
N LEU A 198 -1.10 8.15 -2.98
CA LEU A 198 -2.12 7.27 -3.51
C LEU A 198 -1.60 6.51 -4.74
N GLN A 199 -1.92 5.23 -4.80
CA GLN A 199 -1.50 4.33 -5.85
C GLN A 199 -1.96 4.85 -7.22
N THR A 200 -1.06 4.95 -8.21
CA THR A 200 -1.40 5.46 -9.55
C THR A 200 -1.40 4.38 -10.63
N ASN A 201 -0.81 3.20 -10.37
CA ASN A 201 -0.73 2.16 -11.37
C ASN A 201 -2.07 1.45 -11.59
N GLN A 202 -2.24 0.99 -12.83
CA GLN A 202 -3.36 0.17 -13.26
C GLN A 202 -2.90 -1.29 -13.46
N THR A 203 -3.82 -2.25 -13.42
CA THR A 203 -3.48 -3.67 -13.67
C THR A 203 -4.31 -4.22 -14.81
N ASN A 204 -3.77 -5.21 -15.55
CA ASN A 204 -4.52 -5.94 -16.57
C ASN A 204 -5.85 -6.47 -16.01
N ARG A 205 -5.84 -7.02 -14.78
CA ARG A 205 -7.04 -7.54 -14.14
C ARG A 205 -8.08 -6.46 -13.87
N ALA A 206 -7.65 -5.25 -13.50
CA ALA A 206 -8.57 -4.14 -13.31
C ALA A 206 -9.17 -3.65 -14.63
N LEU A 207 -8.35 -3.51 -15.67
CA LEU A 207 -8.84 -3.21 -17.03
C LEU A 207 -9.84 -4.27 -17.51
N ARG A 208 -9.51 -5.55 -17.29
CA ARG A 208 -10.36 -6.67 -17.68
C ARG A 208 -11.68 -6.71 -16.91
N ILE A 209 -11.67 -6.36 -15.62
CA ILE A 209 -12.90 -6.20 -14.84
C ILE A 209 -13.77 -5.10 -15.45
N MET A 210 -13.18 -3.94 -15.75
CA MET A 210 -13.91 -2.82 -16.35
C MET A 210 -14.55 -3.21 -17.68
N GLU A 211 -13.83 -3.88 -18.58
CA GLU A 211 -14.40 -4.39 -19.84
C GLU A 211 -15.58 -5.35 -19.65
N LEU A 212 -15.52 -6.16 -18.60
CA LEU A 212 -16.52 -7.19 -18.34
C LEU A 212 -17.74 -6.66 -17.59
N THR A 213 -17.65 -5.49 -16.97
CA THR A 213 -18.76 -4.86 -16.22
C THR A 213 -19.34 -3.64 -16.91
N ASP A 214 -18.56 -2.91 -17.71
CA ASP A 214 -18.97 -1.68 -18.40
C ASP A 214 -20.24 -1.89 -19.24
N GLY A 215 -21.27 -1.08 -18.98
CA GLY A 215 -22.50 -1.01 -19.76
C GLY A 215 -23.35 -2.29 -19.80
N THR A 216 -23.13 -3.27 -18.92
CA THR A 216 -23.81 -4.57 -18.98
C THR A 216 -24.91 -4.76 -17.94
N GLY A 217 -25.88 -5.62 -18.28
CA GLY A 217 -27.13 -5.85 -17.55
C GLY A 217 -26.99 -6.53 -16.18
N THR A 218 -28.01 -7.28 -15.77
CA THR A 218 -28.08 -7.83 -14.41
C THR A 218 -26.87 -8.73 -14.08
N MET A 219 -26.15 -8.43 -13.00
CA MET A 219 -25.09 -9.28 -12.45
C MET A 219 -25.69 -10.48 -11.71
N ASP A 220 -26.08 -11.51 -12.45
CA ASP A 220 -26.51 -12.78 -11.88
C ASP A 220 -25.33 -13.67 -11.47
N ARG A 221 -25.63 -14.83 -10.88
CA ARG A 221 -24.63 -15.77 -10.39
C ARG A 221 -23.73 -16.31 -11.50
N ASP A 222 -24.29 -16.58 -12.67
CA ASP A 222 -23.56 -17.21 -13.77
C ASP A 222 -22.63 -16.19 -14.43
N ARG A 223 -23.09 -14.94 -14.61
CA ARG A 223 -22.24 -13.84 -15.04
C ARG A 223 -21.12 -13.59 -14.05
N LEU A 224 -21.41 -13.50 -12.75
CA LEU A 224 -20.40 -13.31 -11.71
C LEU A 224 -19.32 -14.40 -11.74
N LEU A 225 -19.70 -15.67 -11.88
CA LEU A 225 -18.75 -16.78 -11.95
C LEU A 225 -17.94 -16.74 -13.24
N SER A 226 -18.55 -16.38 -14.38
CA SER A 226 -17.82 -16.23 -15.65
C SER A 226 -16.71 -15.18 -15.55
N ILE A 227 -16.99 -14.03 -14.93
CA ILE A 227 -15.99 -12.97 -14.70
C ILE A 227 -14.93 -13.42 -13.69
N LYS A 228 -15.33 -14.06 -12.59
CA LYS A 228 -14.40 -14.51 -11.54
C LYS A 228 -13.32 -15.48 -12.06
N PHE A 229 -13.68 -16.30 -13.04
CA PHE A 229 -12.79 -17.30 -13.63
C PHE A 229 -12.24 -16.89 -15.00
N ASP A 230 -12.42 -15.64 -15.42
CA ASP A 230 -11.79 -15.10 -16.62
C ASP A 230 -10.26 -15.06 -16.44
N THR A 231 -9.54 -15.48 -17.48
CA THR A 231 -8.07 -15.52 -17.52
C THR A 231 -7.51 -14.74 -18.70
N ALA A 232 -8.31 -13.86 -19.31
CA ALA A 232 -7.92 -13.14 -20.52
C ALA A 232 -7.12 -11.87 -20.19
N TYR A 233 -6.40 -11.37 -21.18
CA TYR A 233 -5.86 -10.02 -21.17
C TYR A 233 -6.94 -9.03 -21.59
N ALA A 234 -6.91 -7.85 -20.98
CA ALA A 234 -7.75 -6.74 -21.40
C ALA A 234 -7.27 -6.21 -22.75
N GLU A 235 -8.20 -5.78 -23.59
CA GLU A 235 -7.94 -5.16 -24.88
C GLU A 235 -7.10 -3.89 -24.71
N GLY A 236 -6.03 -3.76 -25.50
CA GLY A 236 -5.09 -2.67 -25.45
C GLY A 236 -4.21 -2.62 -24.20
N SER A 237 -4.31 -3.59 -23.28
CA SER A 237 -3.46 -3.63 -22.09
C SER A 237 -1.98 -3.86 -22.45
N GLU A 238 -1.07 -3.40 -21.58
CA GLU A 238 0.37 -3.68 -21.73
C GLU A 238 0.65 -5.18 -21.84
N ALA A 239 -0.08 -6.01 -21.08
CA ALA A 239 0.05 -7.46 -21.14
C ALA A 239 -0.29 -8.01 -22.53
N GLN A 240 -1.40 -7.55 -23.13
CA GLN A 240 -1.76 -7.92 -24.50
C GLN A 240 -0.70 -7.42 -25.50
N GLN A 241 -0.25 -6.17 -25.38
CA GLN A 241 0.75 -5.59 -26.27
C GLN A 241 2.09 -6.37 -26.23
N VAL A 242 2.51 -6.83 -25.04
CA VAL A 242 3.71 -7.66 -24.89
C VAL A 242 3.53 -9.01 -25.58
N VAL A 243 2.38 -9.66 -25.40
CA VAL A 243 2.07 -10.93 -26.07
C VAL A 243 2.05 -10.74 -27.59
N ASP A 244 1.36 -9.72 -28.08
CA ASP A 244 1.29 -9.41 -29.52
C ASP A 244 2.69 -9.13 -30.10
N ALA A 245 3.54 -8.41 -29.37
CA ALA A 245 4.92 -8.15 -29.79
C ALA A 245 5.77 -9.43 -29.86
N VAL A 246 5.61 -10.35 -28.91
CA VAL A 246 6.29 -11.66 -28.94
C VAL A 246 5.81 -12.49 -30.12
N LEU A 247 4.49 -12.53 -30.37
CA LEU A 247 3.92 -13.29 -31.48
C LEU A 247 4.24 -12.70 -32.86
N ALA A 248 4.50 -11.39 -32.95
CA ALA A 248 4.88 -10.72 -34.18
C ALA A 248 6.39 -10.77 -34.49
N HIS A 249 7.22 -11.14 -33.52
CA HIS A 249 8.67 -11.21 -33.71
C HIS A 249 9.09 -12.43 -34.53
N ASP A 250 10.09 -12.26 -35.40
CA ASP A 250 10.67 -13.35 -36.18
C ASP A 250 11.71 -14.10 -35.37
N TRP A 251 11.30 -15.24 -34.79
CA TRP A 251 12.17 -16.12 -33.99
C TRP A 251 12.91 -17.17 -34.83
N SER A 252 13.01 -17.01 -36.15
CA SER A 252 13.57 -18.04 -37.04
C SER A 252 15.02 -18.44 -36.72
N ASP A 253 15.81 -17.52 -36.15
CA ASP A 253 17.19 -17.77 -35.71
C ASP A 253 17.27 -18.40 -34.30
N GLU A 254 16.16 -18.50 -33.57
CA GLU A 254 16.08 -18.93 -32.16
C GLU A 254 14.98 -20.00 -31.96
N PRO A 255 15.20 -21.27 -32.36
CA PRO A 255 14.16 -22.30 -32.43
C PRO A 255 13.42 -22.57 -31.11
N ASP A 256 14.12 -22.55 -29.98
CA ASP A 256 13.51 -22.74 -28.66
C ASP A 256 12.54 -21.60 -28.31
N LEU A 257 12.84 -20.37 -28.75
CA LEU A 257 11.97 -19.21 -28.55
C LEU A 257 10.82 -19.18 -29.56
N ALA A 258 11.04 -19.70 -30.78
CA ALA A 258 9.96 -19.92 -31.75
C ALA A 258 8.91 -20.92 -31.23
N GLU A 259 9.35 -22.02 -30.60
CA GLU A 259 8.44 -22.99 -29.96
C GLU A 259 7.68 -22.35 -28.78
N ALA A 260 8.38 -21.58 -27.93
CA ALA A 260 7.74 -20.87 -26.83
C ALA A 260 6.71 -19.82 -27.29
N ALA A 261 7.02 -19.07 -28.34
CA ALA A 261 6.08 -18.10 -28.93
C ALA A 261 4.85 -18.79 -29.51
N ALA A 262 5.01 -19.94 -30.18
CA ALA A 262 3.88 -20.72 -30.69
C ALA A 262 2.97 -21.26 -29.58
N PHE A 263 3.51 -21.54 -28.38
CA PHE A 263 2.70 -21.95 -27.22
C PHE A 263 1.89 -20.79 -26.62
N LEU A 264 2.29 -19.54 -26.85
CA LEU A 264 1.59 -18.35 -26.39
C LEU A 264 0.40 -17.94 -27.28
N ALA A 265 0.34 -18.44 -28.53
CA ALA A 265 -0.69 -18.15 -29.52
C ALA A 265 -1.99 -18.94 -29.27
#